data_AF-A0A9Q9I2X0-F1
#
_entry.id   AF-A0A9Q9I2X0-F1
#
_cell.length_a   1.000
_cell.length_b   1.000
_cell.length_c   1.000
_cell.angle_alpha   90.00
_cell.angle_beta   90.00
_cell.angle_gamma   90.00
#
_symmetry.space_group_name_H-M   'P 1'
#
loop_
_entity.id
_entity.type
_entity.pdbx_description
1 polymer ?
#
loop_
_entity_poly.entity_id
_entity_poly.type
_entity_poly.pdbx_seq_one_letter_code
_entity_poly.pdbx_strand_id
1 'polypeptide(L)'
;MVMNFAAVSEREFALALEAMTDDELFELMADLEKRSEALNRASPTDEIFAKIVLTENAIERRFPGQMLLPYKEWKDRPDRLTLQ
;
A
#
# COMPACT_ATOMS: atom_id res chain seq x y z
N MET A 1 10.94 4.41 29.34
CA MET A 1 10.26 3.52 28.37
C MET A 1 9.67 4.41 27.30
N VAL A 2 10.37 4.59 26.17
CA VAL A 2 9.82 5.33 25.03
C VAL A 2 9.05 4.31 24.21
N MET A 3 7.72 4.36 24.24
CA MET A 3 6.92 3.63 23.25
C MET A 3 7.32 4.18 21.88
N ASN A 4 7.76 3.31 20.97
CA ASN A 4 8.07 3.72 19.61
C ASN A 4 6.76 4.10 18.91
N PHE A 5 6.41 5.39 18.92
CA PHE A 5 5.18 5.90 18.31
C PHE A 5 5.05 5.50 16.83
N ALA A 6 6.17 5.37 16.11
CA ALA A 6 6.19 4.86 14.74
C ALA A 6 5.64 3.41 14.65
N ALA A 7 6.06 2.52 15.54
CA ALA A 7 5.55 1.14 15.57
C ALA A 7 4.07 1.05 15.99
N VAL A 8 3.58 2.00 16.79
CA VAL A 8 2.14 2.11 17.11
C VAL A 8 1.37 2.55 15.87
N SER A 9 1.84 3.59 15.17
CA SER A 9 1.28 4.08 13.91
C SER A 9 1.25 2.99 12.83
N GLU A 10 2.32 2.23 12.65
CA GLU A 10 2.38 1.12 11.69
C GLU A 10 1.35 0.03 12.01
N ARG A 11 1.15 -0.28 13.29
CA ARG A 11 0.15 -1.26 13.74
C ARG A 11 -1.27 -0.76 13.49
N GLU A 12 -1.56 0.49 13.83
CA GLU A 12 -2.85 1.11 13.58
C GLU A 12 -3.16 1.15 12.08
N PHE A 13 -2.16 1.48 11.27
CA PHE A 13 -2.29 1.42 9.81
C PHE A 13 -2.57 0.00 9.33
N ALA A 14 -1.81 -1.00 9.79
CA ALA A 14 -2.05 -2.39 9.42
C ALA A 14 -3.47 -2.87 9.77
N LEU A 15 -4.01 -2.46 10.93
CA LEU A 15 -5.39 -2.75 11.31
C LEU A 15 -6.40 -2.05 10.39
N ALA A 16 -6.13 -0.82 9.97
CA ALA A 16 -6.97 -0.13 8.99
C ALA A 16 -6.98 -0.85 7.63
N LEU A 17 -5.82 -1.37 7.19
CA LEU A 17 -5.72 -2.17 5.96
C LEU A 17 -6.58 -3.43 6.04
N GLU A 18 -6.69 -4.09 7.20
CA GLU A 18 -7.52 -5.30 7.35
C GLU A 18 -9.02 -5.02 7.14
N ALA A 19 -9.48 -3.78 7.40
CA ALA A 19 -10.88 -3.39 7.23
C ALA A 19 -11.24 -2.95 5.80
N MET A 20 -10.26 -2.70 4.94
CA MET A 20 -10.48 -2.26 3.55
C MET A 20 -10.99 -3.39 2.67
N THR A 21 -11.77 -3.07 1.66
CA THR A 21 -12.02 -3.97 0.51
C THR A 21 -10.78 -4.12 -0.36
N ASP A 22 -10.80 -5.04 -1.32
CA ASP A 22 -9.68 -5.23 -2.26
C ASP A 22 -9.49 -4.00 -3.15
N ASP A 23 -10.58 -3.43 -3.67
CA ASP A 23 -10.50 -2.21 -4.49
C ASP A 23 -9.96 -1.02 -3.70
N GLU A 24 -10.39 -0.81 -2.45
CA GLU A 24 -9.85 0.26 -1.59
C GLU A 24 -8.36 0.08 -1.29
N LEU A 25 -7.93 -1.16 -1.05
CA LEU A 25 -6.53 -1.49 -0.81
C LEU A 25 -5.67 -1.20 -2.05
N PHE A 26 -6.18 -1.53 -3.25
CA PHE A 26 -5.51 -1.25 -4.51
C PHE A 26 -5.48 0.24 -4.85
N GLU A 27 -6.54 1.00 -4.58
CA GLU A 27 -6.52 2.46 -4.72
C GLU A 27 -5.48 3.11 -3.80
N LEU A 28 -5.43 2.66 -2.55
CA LEU A 28 -4.44 3.15 -1.60
C LEU A 28 -3.01 2.86 -2.09
N MET A 29 -2.75 1.64 -2.57
CA MET A 29 -1.45 1.28 -3.15
C MET A 29 -1.07 2.20 -4.31
N ALA A 30 -2.01 2.46 -5.23
CA ALA A 30 -1.78 3.34 -6.38
C ALA A 30 -1.51 4.81 -5.97
N ASP A 31 -2.21 5.32 -4.96
CA ASP A 31 -1.97 6.67 -4.41
C ASP A 31 -0.59 6.75 -3.71
N LEU A 32 -0.22 5.73 -2.93
CA LEU A 32 1.09 5.66 -2.28
C LEU A 32 2.23 5.61 -3.30
N GLU A 33 2.11 4.83 -4.38
CA GLU A 33 3.08 4.80 -5.49
C GLU A 33 3.25 6.21 -6.09
N LYS A 34 2.15 6.89 -6.45
CA LYS A 34 2.18 8.26 -7.00
C LYS A 34 2.84 9.26 -6.07
N ARG A 35 2.55 9.20 -4.77
CA ARG A 35 3.16 10.08 -3.76
C ARG A 35 4.66 9.79 -3.61
N SER A 36 5.05 8.53 -3.63
CA SER A 36 6.45 8.10 -3.58
C SER A 36 7.24 8.63 -4.80
N GLU A 37 6.67 8.52 -6.00
CA GLU A 37 7.26 9.07 -7.23
C GLU A 37 7.42 10.59 -7.14
N ALA A 38 6.41 11.32 -6.66
CA ALA A 38 6.45 12.77 -6.54
C ALA A 38 7.54 13.28 -5.57
N LEU A 39 7.85 12.51 -4.53
CA LEU A 39 8.85 12.87 -3.54
C LEU A 39 10.30 12.67 -4.02
N ASN A 40 10.52 11.88 -5.08
CA ASN A 40 11.86 11.56 -5.62
C ASN A 40 12.88 11.12 -4.54
N ARG A 41 12.41 10.49 -3.46
CA ARG A 41 13.23 10.01 -2.34
C ARG A 41 12.83 8.58 -1.99
N ALA A 42 13.75 7.65 -2.15
CA ALA A 42 13.60 6.30 -1.64
C ALA A 42 14.41 6.17 -0.34
N SER A 43 13.81 6.53 0.80
CA SER A 43 14.38 6.22 2.11
C SER A 43 13.52 5.18 2.83
N PRO A 44 14.10 4.11 3.39
CA PRO A 44 13.38 3.18 4.25
C PRO A 44 12.81 3.82 5.53
N THR A 45 13.30 5.00 5.91
CA THR A 45 12.74 5.80 7.01
C THR A 45 11.61 6.73 6.57
N ASP A 46 11.24 6.73 5.28
CA ASP A 46 10.11 7.46 4.77
C ASP A 46 8.81 6.75 5.16
N GLU A 47 7.89 7.50 5.76
CA GLU A 47 6.59 7.00 6.15
C GLU A 47 5.81 6.44 4.95
N ILE A 48 5.97 7.01 3.75
CA ILE A 48 5.33 6.51 2.53
C ILE A 48 5.90 5.15 2.14
N PHE A 49 7.23 4.97 2.22
CA PHE A 49 7.85 3.68 1.94
C PHE A 49 7.37 2.61 2.94
N ALA A 50 7.30 2.93 4.23
CA ALA A 50 6.77 2.02 5.24
C ALA A 50 5.30 1.64 4.95
N LYS A 51 4.46 2.61 4.56
CA LYS A 51 3.06 2.36 4.17
C LYS A 51 2.93 1.52 2.92
N ILE A 52 3.79 1.71 1.92
CA ILE A 52 3.86 0.84 0.73
C ILE A 52 4.11 -0.60 1.16
N VAL A 53 5.19 -0.85 1.91
CA VAL A 53 5.55 -2.20 2.38
C VAL A 53 4.41 -2.85 3.19
N LEU A 54 3.74 -2.09 4.06
CA LEU A 54 2.59 -2.61 4.82
C LEU A 54 1.40 -2.94 3.92
N THR A 55 1.16 -2.13 2.89
CA THR A 55 0.10 -2.35 1.90
C THR A 55 0.41 -3.56 1.02
N GLU A 56 1.64 -3.72 0.55
CA GLU A 56 2.09 -4.91 -0.18
C GLU A 56 1.88 -6.20 0.65
N ASN A 57 2.24 -6.16 1.94
CA ASN A 57 2.02 -7.29 2.84
C ASN A 57 0.54 -7.58 3.04
N ALA A 58 -0.32 -6.56 3.11
CA ALA A 58 -1.76 -6.76 3.20
C ALA A 58 -2.32 -7.42 1.92
N ILE A 59 -1.83 -7.03 0.74
CA ILE A 59 -2.19 -7.66 -0.54
C ILE A 59 -1.77 -9.14 -0.54
N GLU A 60 -0.52 -9.45 -0.17
CA GLU A 60 -0.02 -10.83 -0.12
C GLU A 60 -0.81 -11.71 0.87
N ARG A 61 -1.25 -11.17 2.01
CA ARG A 61 -2.09 -11.92 2.96
C ARG A 61 -3.47 -12.27 2.39
N ARG A 62 -4.04 -11.41 1.54
CA ARG A 62 -5.35 -11.64 0.90
C ARG A 62 -5.23 -12.56 -0.31
N PHE A 63 -4.11 -12.49 -1.02
CA PHE A 63 -3.82 -13.30 -2.21
C PHE A 63 -2.49 -14.07 -2.07
N PRO A 64 -2.42 -15.08 -1.18
CA PRO A 64 -1.16 -15.76 -0.87
C PRO A 64 -0.50 -16.37 -2.11
N GLY A 65 0.79 -16.11 -2.29
CA GLY A 65 1.62 -16.61 -3.38
C GLY A 65 1.45 -15.87 -4.71
N GLN A 66 0.63 -14.81 -4.76
CA GLN A 66 0.39 -14.03 -5.98
C GLN A 66 1.18 -12.71 -6.00
N MET A 67 1.83 -12.33 -4.89
CA MET A 67 2.55 -11.06 -4.77
C MET A 67 1.64 -9.89 -5.19
N LEU A 68 2.15 -8.96 -6.00
CA LEU A 68 1.39 -7.83 -6.54
C LEU A 68 0.64 -8.15 -7.84
N LEU A 69 0.53 -9.41 -8.26
CA LEU A 69 -0.18 -9.76 -9.50
C LEU A 69 -1.65 -9.26 -9.49
N PRO A 70 -2.46 -9.45 -8.43
CA PRO A 70 -3.85 -8.99 -8.40
C PRO A 70 -3.97 -7.47 -8.53
N TYR A 71 -3.04 -6.73 -7.91
CA TYR A 71 -2.97 -5.27 -8.03
C TYR A 71 -2.63 -4.84 -9.46
N LYS A 72 -1.67 -5.50 -10.12
CA LYS A 72 -1.31 -5.20 -11.51
C LYS A 72 -2.48 -5.45 -12.46
N GLU A 73 -3.14 -6.60 -12.34
CA GLU A 73 -4.32 -6.93 -13.14
C GLU A 73 -5.46 -5.93 -12.93
N TRP A 74 -5.65 -5.48 -11.68
CA TRP A 74 -6.62 -4.44 -11.36
C TRP A 74 -6.24 -3.09 -11.98
N LYS A 75 -4.97 -2.71 -11.97
CA LYS A 75 -4.47 -1.44 -12.53
C LYS A 75 -4.61 -1.40 -14.06
N ASP A 76 -4.46 -2.56 -14.70
CA ASP A 76 -4.55 -2.73 -16.15
C ASP A 76 -5.99 -2.84 -16.67
N ARG A 77 -7.02 -2.72 -15.80
CA ARG A 77 -8.41 -2.79 -16.24
C ARG A 77 -8.73 -1.63 -17.21
N PRO A 78 -9.47 -1.88 -18.31
CA PRO A 78 -9.76 -0.87 -19.34
C PRO A 78 -10.44 0.41 -18.83
N ASP A 79 -11.31 0.28 -17.82
CA ASP A 79 -12.00 1.40 -17.18
C ASP A 79 -11.07 2.32 -16.37
N ARG A 80 -9.90 1.82 -15.96
CA ARG A 80 -8.87 2.60 -15.24
C ARG A 80 -7.82 3.21 -16.17
N LEU A 81 -7.54 2.59 -17.30
CA LEU A 81 -6.61 3.10 -18.32
C LEU A 81 -7.15 4.34 -19.06
N THR A 82 -8.46 4.61 -18.99
CA THR A 82 -9.09 5.77 -19.63
C THR A 82 -9.14 7.03 -18.74
N LEU A 83 -8.73 6.91 -17.48
CA LEU A 83 -8.77 7.98 -16.46
C LEU A 83 -7.38 8.48 -16.03
N GLN A 84 -6.30 8.05 -16.70
CA GLN A 84 -4.92 8.45 -16.39
C GLN A 84 -4.37 9.48 -17.37
#